data_AF-A0A1Z4N465-F1
#
_entry.id   AF-A0A1Z4N465-F1
#
_cell.length_a   1.000
_cell.length_b   1.000
_cell.length_c   1.000
_cell.angle_alpha   90.00
_cell.angle_beta   90.00
_cell.angle_gamma   90.00
#
_symmetry.space_group_name_H-M   'P 1'
#
loop_
_entity.id
_entity.type
_entity.pdbx_description
1 polymer ?
#
loop_
_entity_poly.entity_id
_entity_poly.type
_entity_poly.pdbx_seq_one_letter_code
_entity_poly.pdbx_strand_id
1 'polypeptide(L)'
;MSSTDVTPTDPTPPPSRPKKVLPSLEELRKQHPPREEWSDSSLQFKAIGVVTGEVRFSDERATITIGGNDYTLLFIKKKLRAFESLKRHVETSGQSRQRVVVYPKITHFPKRDEPHIVAFQVVGFDLGQEENAVSGDLGDLEFKVSGFWQFIPVCPTPCITVLRNFTRERLEFMKRAEPGQNVWFMRASHVPVLWKDAPVKPFRFNPKAEKDAQGQPPFVAIKAKFLPQRNVFAFVEMLAEPQEKPPKFLKVHKKDKEVVQEAKKQKRKAAEAEASSS
;
A
#
# COMPACT_ATOMS: atom_id res chain seq x y z
N MET A 1 -38.79 71.66 34.62
CA MET A 1 -37.40 71.35 34.99
C MET A 1 -37.28 69.84 34.87
N SER A 2 -36.82 69.30 33.73
CA SER A 2 -35.40 69.13 33.34
C SER A 2 -34.65 68.35 34.42
N SER A 3 -33.99 67.22 34.19
CA SER A 3 -33.34 66.74 32.97
C SER A 3 -33.30 65.21 32.91
N THR A 4 -33.31 64.72 31.68
CA THR A 4 -32.78 63.42 31.23
C THR A 4 -31.30 63.29 31.55
N ASP A 5 -30.85 62.08 31.91
CA ASP A 5 -29.45 61.68 31.77
C ASP A 5 -29.34 60.27 31.19
N VAL A 6 -28.38 60.11 30.29
CA VAL A 6 -28.25 59.04 29.29
C VAL A 6 -26.85 58.41 29.44
N THR A 7 -26.83 57.15 29.88
CA THR A 7 -25.83 56.06 29.67
C THR A 7 -24.33 56.30 30.02
N PRO A 8 -23.59 55.25 30.41
CA PRO A 8 -22.90 54.45 29.39
C PRO A 8 -22.90 52.93 29.64
N THR A 9 -23.13 52.19 28.56
CA THR A 9 -23.04 50.73 28.47
C THR A 9 -21.58 50.30 28.36
N ASP A 10 -21.15 49.41 29.25
CA ASP A 10 -19.81 48.81 29.28
C ASP A 10 -19.64 47.78 28.13
N PRO A 11 -18.49 47.72 27.42
CA PRO A 11 -18.34 46.85 26.26
C PRO A 11 -18.09 45.40 26.70
N THR A 12 -18.90 44.49 26.18
CA THR A 12 -18.78 43.05 26.37
C THR A 12 -17.43 42.53 25.84
N PRO A 13 -16.70 41.67 26.59
CA PRO A 13 -15.43 41.11 26.12
C PRO A 13 -15.65 40.15 24.93
N PRO A 14 -14.68 40.07 23.98
CA PRO A 14 -14.81 39.22 22.81
C PRO A 14 -14.77 37.73 23.18
N PRO A 15 -15.48 36.86 22.42
CA PRO A 15 -15.54 35.43 22.70
C PRO A 15 -14.16 34.79 22.58
N SER A 16 -13.74 34.15 23.67
CA SER A 16 -12.53 33.35 23.77
C SER A 16 -12.60 32.16 22.80
N ARG A 17 -11.59 32.05 21.92
CA ARG A 17 -11.43 30.90 21.02
C ARG A 17 -11.42 29.59 21.84
N PRO A 18 -12.15 28.55 21.41
CA PRO A 18 -12.10 27.26 22.09
C PRO A 18 -10.69 26.71 22.00
N LYS A 19 -10.05 26.52 23.17
CA LYS A 19 -8.81 25.75 23.30
C LYS A 19 -9.11 24.34 22.77
N LYS A 20 -8.43 23.93 21.69
CA LYS A 20 -8.40 22.52 21.25
C LYS A 20 -7.85 21.68 22.39
N VAL A 21 -8.74 21.02 23.13
CA VAL A 21 -8.39 20.00 24.12
C VAL A 21 -7.75 18.85 23.34
N LEU A 22 -6.48 18.57 23.59
CA LEU A 22 -5.86 17.34 23.09
C LEU A 22 -6.57 16.14 23.74
N PRO A 23 -6.98 15.12 22.98
CA PRO A 23 -7.65 13.95 23.55
C PRO A 23 -6.75 13.24 24.55
N SER A 24 -7.35 12.70 25.61
CA SER A 24 -6.60 11.95 26.62
C SER A 24 -6.10 10.61 26.05
N LEU A 25 -5.04 10.06 26.64
CA LEU A 25 -4.51 8.73 26.28
C LEU A 25 -5.56 7.61 26.41
N GLU A 26 -6.58 7.79 27.23
CA GLU A 26 -7.70 6.86 27.39
C GLU A 26 -8.73 6.95 26.25
N GLU A 27 -8.97 8.15 25.72
CA GLU A 27 -9.83 8.34 24.53
C GLU A 27 -9.17 7.78 23.26
N LEU A 28 -7.84 7.81 23.19
CA LEU A 28 -7.08 7.12 22.15
C LEU A 28 -7.22 5.60 22.23
N ARG A 29 -7.27 5.02 23.44
CA ARG A 29 -7.45 3.57 23.63
C ARG A 29 -8.85 3.09 23.21
N LYS A 30 -9.89 3.89 23.41
CA LYS A 30 -11.29 3.56 23.02
C LYS A 30 -11.56 3.63 21.50
N GLN A 31 -10.67 4.23 20.71
CA GLN A 31 -10.80 4.31 19.24
C GLN A 31 -10.20 3.10 18.50
N HIS A 32 -9.61 2.15 19.22
CA HIS A 32 -9.28 0.84 18.67
C HIS A 32 -10.53 -0.06 18.77
N PRO A 33 -10.94 -0.74 17.68
CA PRO A 33 -11.93 -1.82 17.81
C PRO A 33 -11.43 -2.87 18.83
N PRO A 34 -12.32 -3.72 19.37
CA PRO A 34 -11.97 -4.72 20.37
C PRO A 34 -10.74 -5.50 19.93
N ARG A 35 -9.87 -5.82 20.90
CA ARG A 35 -8.61 -6.54 20.71
C ARG A 35 -8.88 -7.89 20.04
N GLU A 36 -8.93 -7.91 18.71
CA GLU A 36 -8.91 -9.15 17.94
C GLU A 36 -7.65 -9.90 18.35
N GLU A 37 -7.80 -11.16 18.76
CA GLU A 37 -6.71 -12.03 19.16
C GLU A 37 -5.76 -12.21 17.96
N TRP A 38 -4.72 -11.39 17.91
CA TRP A 38 -3.65 -11.53 16.94
C TRP A 38 -2.86 -12.79 17.24
N SER A 39 -2.66 -13.66 16.26
CA SER A 39 -1.71 -14.76 16.40
C SER A 39 -0.28 -14.19 16.43
N ASP A 40 0.60 -14.72 17.29
CA ASP A 40 2.05 -14.50 17.21
C ASP A 40 2.66 -15.32 16.05
N SER A 41 1.96 -15.34 14.92
CA SER A 41 2.42 -15.96 13.68
C SER A 41 3.71 -15.26 13.23
N SER A 42 4.76 -16.04 12.96
CA SER A 42 6.01 -15.54 12.37
C SER A 42 5.81 -15.01 10.95
N LEU A 43 4.66 -15.30 10.34
CA LEU A 43 4.28 -14.79 9.04
C LEU A 43 4.08 -13.28 9.08
N GLN A 44 4.33 -12.64 7.95
CA GLN A 44 4.21 -11.20 7.79
C GLN A 44 3.59 -10.91 6.42
N PHE A 45 2.94 -9.76 6.27
CA PHE A 45 2.55 -9.26 4.96
C PHE A 45 3.80 -8.96 4.13
N LYS A 46 3.93 -9.57 2.96
CA LYS A 46 5.11 -9.45 2.11
C LYS A 46 4.72 -9.64 0.64
N ALA A 47 5.43 -8.96 -0.25
CA ALA A 47 5.41 -9.21 -1.69
C ALA A 47 6.80 -8.88 -2.21
N ILE A 48 7.78 -9.72 -1.92
CA ILE A 48 9.15 -9.54 -2.40
C ILE A 48 9.44 -10.61 -3.43
N GLY A 49 10.12 -10.23 -4.49
CA GLY A 49 10.52 -11.17 -5.52
C GLY A 49 11.77 -10.77 -6.23
N VAL A 50 12.12 -11.61 -7.19
CA VAL A 50 13.24 -11.42 -8.08
C VAL A 50 12.71 -11.26 -9.49
N VAL A 51 13.18 -10.22 -10.18
CA VAL A 51 12.95 -10.04 -11.61
C VAL A 51 14.26 -10.05 -12.36
N THR A 52 14.26 -10.68 -13.53
CA THR A 52 15.43 -10.77 -14.40
C THR A 52 15.06 -10.23 -15.77
N GLY A 53 15.86 -9.31 -16.29
CA GLY A 53 15.54 -8.60 -17.53
C GLY A 53 16.61 -7.57 -17.92
N GLU A 54 16.41 -6.93 -19.07
CA GLU A 54 17.31 -5.86 -19.53
C GLU A 54 16.97 -4.55 -18.81
N VAL A 55 17.91 -4.04 -18.03
CA VAL A 55 17.77 -2.77 -17.32
C VAL A 55 18.30 -1.64 -18.19
N ARG A 56 17.50 -0.58 -18.31
CA ARG A 56 17.86 0.63 -19.04
C ARG A 56 17.62 1.85 -18.16
N PHE A 57 18.60 2.74 -18.14
CA PHE A 57 18.52 4.03 -17.49
C PHE A 57 18.48 5.11 -18.58
N SER A 58 17.46 5.97 -18.52
CA SER A 58 17.43 7.24 -19.24
C SER A 58 17.46 8.39 -18.23
N ASP A 59 17.60 9.62 -18.72
CA ASP A 59 17.63 10.81 -17.87
C ASP A 59 16.35 10.97 -17.03
N GLU A 60 15.22 10.46 -17.53
CA GLU A 60 13.93 10.62 -16.87
C GLU A 60 13.44 9.35 -16.15
N ARG A 61 13.85 8.15 -16.59
CA ARG A 61 13.23 6.89 -16.15
C ARG A 61 14.23 5.75 -16.11
N ALA A 62 14.03 4.85 -15.15
CA ALA A 62 14.64 3.53 -15.16
C ALA A 62 13.58 2.49 -15.53
N THR A 63 13.96 1.53 -16.36
CA THR A 63 13.07 0.48 -16.85
C THR A 63 13.76 -0.87 -16.82
N ILE A 64 12.97 -1.94 -16.73
CA ILE A 64 13.40 -3.31 -16.95
C ILE A 64 12.51 -3.96 -18.00
N THR A 65 13.10 -4.51 -19.06
CA THR A 65 12.39 -5.26 -20.09
C THR A 65 12.32 -6.73 -19.70
N ILE A 66 11.11 -7.26 -19.56
CA ILE A 66 10.83 -8.66 -19.17
C ILE A 66 9.83 -9.24 -20.17
N GLY A 67 10.23 -10.29 -20.89
CA GLY A 67 9.34 -10.96 -21.86
C GLY A 67 8.83 -10.02 -22.96
N GLY A 68 9.65 -9.04 -23.37
CA GLY A 68 9.30 -8.04 -24.38
C GLY A 68 8.50 -6.83 -23.86
N ASN A 69 8.14 -6.79 -22.58
CA ASN A 69 7.40 -5.69 -21.97
C ASN A 69 8.31 -4.83 -21.09
N ASP A 70 8.15 -3.51 -21.16
CA ASP A 70 8.90 -2.56 -20.34
C ASP A 70 8.16 -2.22 -19.04
N TYR A 71 8.84 -2.40 -17.92
CA TYR A 71 8.31 -2.09 -16.60
C TYR A 71 9.13 -0.99 -15.94
N THR A 72 8.48 0.02 -15.36
CA THR A 72 9.17 1.08 -14.62
C THR A 72 9.86 0.50 -13.38
N LEU A 73 11.15 0.81 -13.25
CA LEU A 73 11.91 0.62 -12.01
C LEU A 73 11.79 1.88 -11.15
N LEU A 74 11.30 1.70 -9.95
CA LEU A 74 11.14 2.74 -8.94
C LEU A 74 12.17 2.53 -7.84
N PHE A 75 12.61 3.60 -7.19
CA PHE A 75 13.45 3.50 -6.01
C PHE A 75 12.64 3.73 -4.73
N ILE A 76 13.15 3.20 -3.63
CA ILE A 76 12.66 3.50 -2.27
C ILE A 76 13.67 4.49 -1.68
N LYS A 77 13.23 5.66 -1.18
CA LYS A 77 14.14 6.68 -0.64
C LYS A 77 15.17 6.12 0.36
N LYS A 78 14.73 5.26 1.30
CA LYS A 78 15.61 4.58 2.27
C LYS A 78 16.59 3.57 1.66
N LYS A 79 16.40 3.17 0.39
CA LYS A 79 17.22 2.23 -0.37
C LYS A 79 17.76 2.86 -1.66
N LEU A 80 17.88 4.19 -1.72
CA LEU A 80 18.39 4.89 -2.89
C LEU A 80 19.77 4.37 -3.32
N ARG A 81 20.63 4.06 -2.34
CA ARG A 81 21.94 3.44 -2.59
C ARG A 81 21.86 2.17 -3.43
N ALA A 82 20.88 1.29 -3.18
CA ALA A 82 20.74 0.05 -3.94
C ALA A 82 20.41 0.32 -5.42
N PHE A 83 19.59 1.33 -5.67
CA PHE A 83 19.23 1.76 -7.01
C PHE A 83 20.40 2.45 -7.72
N GLU A 84 21.14 3.31 -7.03
CA GLU A 84 22.35 3.95 -7.55
C GLU A 84 23.47 2.93 -7.83
N SER A 85 23.63 1.93 -6.97
CA SER A 85 24.58 0.83 -7.16
C SER A 85 24.21 -0.01 -8.39
N LEU A 86 22.93 -0.31 -8.60
CA LEU A 86 22.46 -0.97 -9.83
C LEU A 86 22.80 -0.13 -11.07
N LYS A 87 22.52 1.18 -11.02
CA LYS A 87 22.84 2.10 -12.14
C LYS A 87 24.33 2.08 -12.48
N ARG A 88 25.19 2.29 -11.49
CA ARG A 88 26.65 2.23 -11.67
C ARG A 88 27.12 0.87 -12.18
N HIS A 89 26.56 -0.21 -11.65
CA HIS A 89 26.95 -1.55 -12.08
C HIS A 89 26.65 -1.78 -13.57
N VAL A 90 25.47 -1.38 -14.05
CA VAL A 90 25.12 -1.47 -15.48
C VAL A 90 26.03 -0.60 -16.34
N GLU A 91 26.30 0.64 -15.91
CA GLU A 91 27.19 1.57 -16.62
C GLU A 91 28.63 1.07 -16.71
N THR A 92 29.18 0.50 -15.62
CA THR A 92 30.58 0.05 -15.57
C THR A 92 30.79 -1.32 -16.20
N SER A 93 29.88 -2.27 -16.00
CA SER A 93 30.04 -3.65 -16.52
C SER A 93 29.64 -3.79 -17.98
N GLY A 94 28.82 -2.87 -18.50
CA GLY A 94 28.16 -3.01 -19.79
C GLY A 94 27.09 -4.12 -19.83
N GLN A 95 26.84 -4.83 -18.72
CA GLN A 95 25.84 -5.90 -18.65
C GLN A 95 24.48 -5.30 -18.35
N SER A 96 23.63 -5.17 -19.37
CA SER A 96 22.26 -4.66 -19.21
C SER A 96 21.32 -5.68 -18.59
N ARG A 97 21.55 -6.99 -18.80
CA ARG A 97 20.72 -8.04 -18.21
C ARG A 97 21.06 -8.22 -16.73
N GLN A 98 20.11 -7.90 -15.86
CA GLN A 98 20.31 -7.86 -14.42
C GLN A 98 19.24 -8.67 -13.69
N ARG A 99 19.62 -9.22 -12.54
CA ARG A 99 18.73 -9.91 -11.60
C ARG A 99 18.50 -9.00 -10.39
N VAL A 100 17.26 -8.54 -10.22
CA VAL A 100 16.92 -7.44 -9.32
C VAL A 100 15.91 -7.91 -8.28
N VAL A 101 16.18 -7.62 -7.01
CA VAL A 101 15.25 -7.89 -5.90
C VAL A 101 14.29 -6.71 -5.76
N VAL A 102 12.99 -6.97 -5.82
CA VAL A 102 11.96 -5.95 -5.97
C VAL A 102 10.72 -6.18 -5.11
N TYR A 103 10.00 -5.10 -4.80
CA TYR A 103 8.59 -5.15 -4.44
C TYR A 103 7.74 -4.79 -5.67
N PRO A 104 6.70 -5.56 -6.05
CA PRO A 104 5.80 -5.17 -7.11
C PRO A 104 4.89 -4.04 -6.63
N LYS A 105 4.75 -3.01 -7.45
CA LYS A 105 3.82 -1.89 -7.26
C LYS A 105 2.76 -1.94 -8.34
N ILE A 106 1.54 -2.28 -7.93
CA ILE A 106 0.44 -2.51 -8.85
C ILE A 106 -0.57 -1.39 -8.70
N THR A 107 -0.87 -0.73 -9.81
CA THR A 107 -1.84 0.37 -9.87
C THR A 107 -3.10 -0.12 -10.55
N HIS A 108 -4.14 -0.32 -9.74
CA HIS A 108 -5.49 -0.61 -10.21
C HIS A 108 -6.24 0.70 -10.49
N PHE A 109 -6.96 0.75 -11.60
CA PHE A 109 -7.76 1.90 -12.01
C PHE A 109 -9.24 1.70 -11.64
N PRO A 110 -10.06 2.77 -11.56
CA PRO A 110 -11.45 2.65 -11.12
C PRO A 110 -12.34 1.81 -12.04
N LYS A 111 -12.03 1.76 -13.34
CA LYS A 111 -12.78 0.97 -14.31
C LYS A 111 -12.33 -0.48 -14.24
N ARG A 112 -13.27 -1.40 -14.06
CA ARG A 112 -13.00 -2.84 -13.93
C ARG A 112 -12.29 -3.44 -15.15
N ASP A 113 -12.58 -2.92 -16.33
CA ASP A 113 -12.03 -3.40 -17.61
C ASP A 113 -10.70 -2.73 -17.98
N GLU A 114 -10.28 -1.73 -17.21
CA GLU A 114 -8.99 -1.07 -17.42
C GLU A 114 -7.87 -1.94 -16.81
N PRO A 115 -6.87 -2.36 -17.60
CA PRO A 115 -5.82 -3.23 -17.10
C PRO A 115 -4.98 -2.51 -16.04
N HIS A 116 -4.62 -3.20 -14.98
CA HIS A 116 -3.71 -2.67 -13.98
C HIS A 116 -2.29 -2.51 -14.57
N ILE A 117 -1.57 -1.51 -14.08
CA ILE A 117 -0.15 -1.29 -14.43
C ILE A 117 0.74 -1.89 -13.34
N VAL A 118 1.81 -2.56 -13.76
CA VAL A 118 2.85 -3.11 -12.88
C VAL A 118 4.12 -2.26 -13.01
N ALA A 119 4.69 -1.90 -11.87
CA ALA A 119 6.03 -1.34 -11.75
C ALA A 119 6.78 -2.11 -10.65
N PHE A 120 8.10 -1.98 -10.60
CA PHE A 120 8.92 -2.69 -9.61
C PHE A 120 9.73 -1.71 -8.78
N GLN A 121 9.58 -1.76 -7.46
CA GLN A 121 10.40 -0.97 -6.53
C GLN A 121 11.66 -1.75 -6.18
N VAL A 122 12.82 -1.23 -6.58
CA VAL A 122 14.13 -1.85 -6.35
C VAL A 122 14.48 -1.84 -4.86
N VAL A 123 14.87 -3.01 -4.36
CA VAL A 123 15.32 -3.25 -2.99
C VAL A 123 16.83 -3.52 -2.96
N GLY A 124 17.30 -4.24 -3.97
CA GLY A 124 18.68 -4.68 -4.16
C GLY A 124 18.82 -5.32 -5.55
N PHE A 125 20.03 -5.72 -5.89
CA PHE A 125 20.30 -6.53 -7.07
C PHE A 125 21.23 -7.67 -6.66
N ASP A 126 21.08 -8.81 -7.32
CA ASP A 126 21.79 -10.04 -6.98
C ASP A 126 22.76 -10.39 -8.10
N LEU A 127 24.03 -10.61 -7.72
CA LEU A 127 25.10 -11.03 -8.62
C LEU A 127 25.19 -12.56 -8.77
N GLY A 128 24.26 -13.31 -8.17
CA GLY A 128 24.18 -14.76 -8.24
C GLY A 128 25.07 -15.49 -7.23
N GLN A 129 25.49 -14.84 -6.13
CA GLN A 129 26.47 -15.40 -5.19
C GLN A 129 26.03 -15.44 -3.72
N GLU A 130 24.79 -15.05 -3.37
CA GLU A 130 24.35 -15.03 -1.97
C GLU A 130 23.25 -16.06 -1.67
N GLU A 131 23.64 -17.27 -1.28
CA GLU A 131 22.72 -18.33 -0.81
C GLU A 131 21.88 -17.89 0.41
N ASN A 132 22.37 -16.95 1.22
CA ASN A 132 21.68 -16.43 2.41
C ASN A 132 20.79 -15.20 2.13
N ALA A 133 20.74 -14.70 0.89
CA ALA A 133 19.90 -13.56 0.54
C ALA A 133 18.46 -14.00 0.24
N VAL A 134 17.50 -13.07 0.32
CA VAL A 134 16.08 -13.33 -0.05
C VAL A 134 15.94 -13.92 -1.46
N SER A 135 16.93 -13.68 -2.32
CA SER A 135 17.03 -14.17 -3.68
C SER A 135 17.55 -15.62 -3.81
N GLY A 136 18.14 -16.22 -2.78
CA GLY A 136 18.60 -17.62 -2.82
C GLY A 136 17.44 -18.60 -2.99
N ASP A 137 16.32 -18.33 -2.33
CA ASP A 137 15.12 -19.19 -2.38
C ASP A 137 14.16 -18.89 -3.56
N LEU A 138 14.50 -17.94 -4.42
CA LEU A 138 13.61 -17.42 -5.47
C LEU A 138 14.26 -17.51 -6.84
N GLY A 139 13.60 -18.25 -7.74
CA GLY A 139 13.94 -18.27 -9.14
C GLY A 139 13.60 -16.95 -9.86
N ASP A 140 13.91 -16.93 -11.16
CA ASP A 140 13.56 -15.81 -12.02
C ASP A 140 12.05 -15.58 -12.08
N LEU A 141 11.65 -14.32 -11.87
CA LEU A 141 10.26 -13.88 -11.84
C LEU A 141 9.45 -14.48 -10.67
N GLU A 142 10.09 -15.04 -9.66
CA GLU A 142 9.41 -15.60 -8.49
C GLU A 142 9.31 -14.60 -7.33
N PHE A 143 8.21 -14.70 -6.60
CA PHE A 143 7.85 -13.81 -5.51
C PHE A 143 7.33 -14.61 -4.32
N LYS A 144 7.78 -14.27 -3.11
CA LYS A 144 7.10 -14.64 -1.87
C LYS A 144 6.01 -13.60 -1.60
N VAL A 145 4.75 -14.02 -1.66
CA VAL A 145 3.58 -13.16 -1.50
C VAL A 145 2.72 -13.66 -0.35
N SER A 146 2.45 -12.80 0.62
CA SER A 146 1.65 -13.11 1.80
C SER A 146 0.76 -11.95 2.21
N GLY A 147 -0.50 -12.26 2.47
CA GLY A 147 -1.54 -11.27 2.74
C GLY A 147 -2.95 -11.85 2.64
N PHE A 148 -3.93 -10.97 2.53
CA PHE A 148 -5.34 -11.37 2.47
C PHE A 148 -5.76 -11.83 1.09
N TRP A 149 -6.32 -13.04 0.99
CA TRP A 149 -6.83 -13.60 -0.25
C TRP A 149 -8.27 -13.17 -0.52
N GLN A 150 -8.46 -12.23 -1.46
CA GLN A 150 -9.77 -11.61 -1.68
C GLN A 150 -9.96 -11.04 -3.09
N PHE A 151 -11.21 -10.86 -3.50
CA PHE A 151 -11.56 -9.99 -4.61
C PHE A 151 -11.60 -8.53 -4.19
N ILE A 152 -11.10 -7.66 -5.07
CA ILE A 152 -11.28 -6.21 -4.95
C ILE A 152 -12.25 -5.74 -6.05
N PRO A 153 -13.02 -4.65 -5.84
CA PRO A 153 -14.05 -4.22 -6.79
C PRO A 153 -13.53 -3.90 -8.21
N VAL A 154 -12.27 -3.47 -8.30
CA VAL A 154 -11.67 -2.92 -9.52
C VAL A 154 -10.81 -3.92 -10.29
N CYS A 155 -10.69 -5.16 -9.83
CA CYS A 155 -9.89 -6.19 -10.50
C CYS A 155 -10.71 -7.48 -10.62
N PRO A 156 -10.90 -8.02 -11.84
CA PRO A 156 -11.63 -9.28 -12.03
C PRO A 156 -10.83 -10.50 -11.54
N THR A 157 -9.50 -10.37 -11.38
CA THR A 157 -8.64 -11.42 -10.86
C THR A 157 -8.58 -11.32 -9.34
N PRO A 158 -8.75 -12.42 -8.58
CA PRO A 158 -8.58 -12.38 -7.14
C PRO A 158 -7.16 -11.96 -6.78
N CYS A 159 -7.04 -11.20 -5.69
CA CYS A 159 -5.81 -10.54 -5.29
C CYS A 159 -5.35 -11.02 -3.91
N ILE A 160 -4.04 -11.14 -3.73
CA ILE A 160 -3.44 -11.12 -2.40
C ILE A 160 -3.18 -9.65 -2.02
N THR A 161 -3.88 -9.19 -0.98
CA THR A 161 -3.75 -7.84 -0.46
C THR A 161 -2.67 -7.79 0.61
N VAL A 162 -1.60 -7.07 0.30
CA VAL A 162 -0.41 -6.92 1.13
C VAL A 162 -0.46 -5.57 1.85
N LEU A 163 -0.52 -5.63 3.18
CA LEU A 163 -0.59 -4.48 4.07
C LEU A 163 0.77 -4.16 4.69
N ARG A 164 0.85 -3.04 5.43
CA ARG A 164 2.05 -2.70 6.20
C ARG A 164 2.05 -3.48 7.51
N ASN A 165 3.08 -4.30 7.72
CA ASN A 165 3.32 -4.96 9.01
C ASN A 165 3.43 -3.93 10.14
N PHE A 166 2.98 -4.34 11.32
CA PHE A 166 3.10 -3.55 12.54
C PHE A 166 4.56 -3.48 13.01
N THR A 167 5.05 -2.26 13.21
CA THR A 167 6.28 -1.99 13.97
C THR A 167 6.08 -0.72 14.79
N ARG A 168 6.81 -0.60 15.91
CA ARG A 168 6.75 0.60 16.77
C ARG A 168 7.16 1.88 16.01
N GLU A 169 8.24 1.81 15.24
CA GLU A 169 8.71 2.92 14.38
C GLU A 169 7.61 3.39 13.41
N ARG A 170 6.90 2.46 12.75
CA ARG A 170 5.84 2.82 11.80
C ARG A 170 4.62 3.42 12.50
N LEU A 171 4.27 2.90 13.68
CA LEU A 171 3.19 3.46 14.49
C LEU A 171 3.52 4.90 14.93
N GLU A 172 4.77 5.15 15.35
CA GLU A 172 5.23 6.49 15.73
C GLU A 172 5.25 7.45 14.55
N PHE A 173 5.70 6.99 13.37
CA PHE A 173 5.61 7.77 12.14
C PHE A 173 4.15 8.16 11.84
N MET A 174 3.21 7.21 11.94
CA MET A 174 1.79 7.47 11.69
C MET A 174 1.18 8.50 12.64
N LYS A 175 1.63 8.52 13.90
CA LYS A 175 1.16 9.52 14.89
C LYS A 175 1.62 10.94 14.57
N ARG A 176 2.72 11.10 13.84
CA ARG A 176 3.34 12.39 13.52
C ARG A 176 3.03 12.89 12.11
N ALA A 177 2.70 11.98 11.19
CA ALA A 177 2.52 12.31 9.79
C ALA A 177 1.14 12.92 9.50
N GLU A 178 1.08 13.77 8.48
CA GLU A 178 -0.16 14.38 8.00
C GLU A 178 -1.14 13.32 7.45
N PRO A 179 -2.46 13.55 7.49
CA PRO A 179 -3.46 12.57 7.04
C PRO A 179 -3.23 12.02 5.63
N GLY A 180 -2.82 12.88 4.69
CA GLY A 180 -2.49 12.49 3.32
C GLY A 180 -1.27 11.57 3.24
N GLN A 181 -0.25 11.83 4.05
CA GLN A 181 0.95 10.99 4.13
C GLN A 181 0.63 9.64 4.75
N ASN A 182 -0.20 9.60 5.79
CA ASN A 182 -0.68 8.36 6.41
C ASN A 182 -1.43 7.47 5.41
N VAL A 183 -2.41 8.03 4.68
CA VAL A 183 -3.17 7.29 3.67
C VAL A 183 -2.25 6.74 2.58
N TRP A 184 -1.29 7.54 2.10
CA TRP A 184 -0.34 7.09 1.07
C TRP A 184 0.62 6.01 1.59
N PHE A 185 1.19 6.21 2.77
CA PHE A 185 2.13 5.28 3.41
C PHE A 185 1.50 3.89 3.63
N MET A 186 0.24 3.90 4.03
CA MET A 186 -0.56 2.73 4.35
C MET A 186 -1.29 2.12 3.15
N ARG A 187 -1.08 2.65 1.94
CA ARG A 187 -1.68 2.10 0.73
C ARG A 187 -1.28 0.64 0.58
N ALA A 188 -2.30 -0.22 0.50
CA ALA A 188 -2.13 -1.64 0.27
C ALA A 188 -1.61 -1.90 -1.15
N SER A 189 -0.82 -2.96 -1.31
CA SER A 189 -0.54 -3.52 -2.63
C SER A 189 -1.50 -4.68 -2.88
N HIS A 190 -2.22 -4.67 -4.00
CA HIS A 190 -3.14 -5.74 -4.37
C HIS A 190 -2.52 -6.52 -5.52
N VAL A 191 -1.99 -7.70 -5.22
CA VAL A 191 -1.27 -8.56 -6.17
C VAL A 191 -2.27 -9.50 -6.85
N PRO A 192 -2.56 -9.38 -8.16
CA PRO A 192 -3.51 -10.26 -8.83
C PRO A 192 -2.87 -11.64 -9.05
N VAL A 193 -3.50 -12.67 -8.50
CA VAL A 193 -2.97 -14.04 -8.50
C VAL A 193 -3.91 -15.00 -9.21
N LEU A 194 -3.35 -15.85 -10.06
CA LEU A 194 -4.02 -17.01 -10.63
C LEU A 194 -3.72 -18.23 -9.75
N TRP A 195 -4.71 -18.64 -8.95
CA TRP A 195 -4.64 -19.81 -8.07
C TRP A 195 -5.96 -20.58 -8.17
N LYS A 196 -6.00 -21.57 -9.07
CA LYS A 196 -7.25 -22.26 -9.47
C LYS A 196 -7.72 -23.26 -8.40
N ASP A 197 -6.77 -23.88 -7.74
CA ASP A 197 -6.86 -25.00 -6.80
C ASP A 197 -6.53 -24.55 -5.37
N ALA A 198 -6.80 -23.28 -5.05
CA ALA A 198 -6.60 -22.77 -3.69
C ALA A 198 -7.43 -23.56 -2.67
N PRO A 199 -6.85 -23.97 -1.53
CA PRO A 199 -7.57 -24.72 -0.49
C PRO A 199 -8.68 -23.89 0.16
N VAL A 200 -8.58 -22.56 0.09
CA VAL A 200 -9.60 -21.61 0.55
C VAL A 200 -10.04 -20.70 -0.59
N LYS A 201 -11.34 -20.40 -0.64
CA LYS A 201 -11.87 -19.48 -1.65
C LYS A 201 -11.42 -18.04 -1.35
N PRO A 202 -11.13 -17.23 -2.40
CA PRO A 202 -10.91 -15.80 -2.22
C PRO A 202 -12.16 -15.16 -1.63
N PHE A 203 -11.97 -14.37 -0.58
CA PHE A 203 -13.03 -13.64 0.07
C PHE A 203 -13.68 -12.63 -0.87
N ARG A 204 -15.01 -12.49 -0.79
CA ARG A 204 -15.78 -11.50 -1.52
C ARG A 204 -16.55 -10.65 -0.53
N PHE A 205 -16.24 -9.35 -0.48
CA PHE A 205 -17.02 -8.41 0.30
C PHE A 205 -18.45 -8.31 -0.25
N ASN A 206 -19.46 -8.39 0.63
CA ASN A 206 -20.86 -8.29 0.27
C ASN A 206 -21.47 -7.06 0.98
N PRO A 207 -21.60 -5.91 0.29
CA PRO A 207 -22.13 -4.69 0.89
C PRO A 207 -23.54 -4.82 1.48
N LYS A 208 -24.29 -5.86 1.12
CA LYS A 208 -25.67 -6.12 1.59
C LYS A 208 -25.73 -7.07 2.79
N ALA A 209 -24.62 -7.71 3.15
CA ALA A 209 -24.59 -8.62 4.29
C ALA A 209 -24.39 -7.86 5.60
N GLU A 210 -24.99 -8.36 6.67
CA GLU A 210 -24.71 -7.90 8.03
C GLU A 210 -23.24 -8.17 8.40
N LYS A 211 -22.68 -7.34 9.29
CA LYS A 211 -21.23 -7.37 9.62
C LYS A 211 -20.77 -8.74 10.11
N ASP A 212 -21.57 -9.42 10.91
CA ASP A 212 -21.21 -10.73 11.47
C ASP A 212 -21.29 -11.85 10.44
N ALA A 213 -22.15 -11.70 9.42
CA ALA A 213 -22.27 -12.62 8.29
C ALA A 213 -21.24 -12.35 7.17
N GLN A 214 -20.54 -11.21 7.23
CA GLN A 214 -19.58 -10.81 6.20
C GLN A 214 -18.36 -11.73 6.14
N GLY A 215 -17.95 -12.30 7.28
CA GLY A 215 -16.70 -13.07 7.41
C GLY A 215 -15.44 -12.21 7.28
N GLN A 216 -14.28 -12.86 7.31
CA GLN A 216 -12.98 -12.21 7.13
C GLN A 216 -12.17 -12.87 6.01
N PRO A 217 -11.33 -12.12 5.29
CA PRO A 217 -10.48 -12.70 4.27
C PRO A 217 -9.40 -13.59 4.90
N PRO A 218 -9.19 -14.82 4.40
CA PRO A 218 -8.12 -15.67 4.90
C PRO A 218 -6.75 -15.07 4.57
N PHE A 219 -5.83 -15.20 5.51
CA PHE A 219 -4.43 -14.87 5.30
C PHE A 219 -3.73 -16.07 4.64
N VAL A 220 -3.05 -15.83 3.53
CA VAL A 220 -2.31 -16.86 2.79
C VAL A 220 -0.86 -16.44 2.62
N ALA A 221 0.04 -17.40 2.49
CA ALA A 221 1.43 -17.18 2.14
C ALA A 221 1.83 -18.17 1.05
N ILE A 222 2.24 -17.66 -0.12
CA ILE A 222 2.55 -18.46 -1.30
C ILE A 222 3.83 -17.97 -1.97
N LYS A 223 4.44 -18.86 -2.74
CA LYS A 223 5.34 -18.49 -3.83
C LYS A 223 4.52 -18.36 -5.11
N ALA A 224 4.78 -17.31 -5.86
CA ALA A 224 4.09 -17.04 -7.12
C ALA A 224 5.08 -16.56 -8.18
N LYS A 225 4.82 -16.92 -9.44
CA LYS A 225 5.63 -16.54 -10.60
C LYS A 225 4.93 -15.45 -11.40
N PHE A 226 5.62 -14.35 -11.68
CA PHE A 226 5.09 -13.27 -12.49
C PHE A 226 5.00 -13.68 -13.97
N LEU A 227 3.84 -13.44 -14.58
CA LEU A 227 3.52 -13.70 -15.98
C LEU A 227 3.44 -12.37 -16.75
N PRO A 228 4.50 -11.94 -17.44
CA PRO A 228 4.54 -10.64 -18.10
C PRO A 228 3.48 -10.49 -19.20
N GLN A 229 3.06 -11.58 -19.84
CA GLN A 229 2.04 -11.55 -20.92
C GLN A 229 0.67 -11.07 -20.45
N ARG A 230 0.37 -11.24 -19.16
CA ARG A 230 -0.94 -10.91 -18.57
C ARG A 230 -0.82 -9.95 -17.38
N ASN A 231 0.39 -9.59 -16.98
CA ASN A 231 0.70 -8.80 -15.79
C ASN A 231 0.13 -9.38 -14.49
N VAL A 232 0.01 -10.71 -14.39
CA VAL A 232 -0.53 -11.41 -13.20
C VAL A 232 0.51 -12.37 -12.62
N PHE A 233 0.25 -12.89 -11.43
CA PHE A 233 1.13 -13.82 -10.74
C PHE A 233 0.48 -15.21 -10.71
N ALA A 234 1.12 -16.23 -11.27
CA ALA A 234 0.67 -17.61 -11.17
C ALA A 234 1.14 -18.24 -9.86
N PHE A 235 0.27 -18.96 -9.18
CA PHE A 235 0.64 -19.78 -8.04
C PHE A 235 1.73 -20.80 -8.41
N VAL A 236 2.69 -21.02 -7.51
CA VAL A 236 3.74 -22.03 -7.63
C VAL A 236 3.62 -23.04 -6.49
N GLU A 237 3.68 -22.56 -5.24
CA GLU A 237 3.58 -23.40 -4.05
C GLU A 237 3.06 -22.60 -2.85
N MET A 238 2.53 -23.31 -1.85
CA MET A 238 2.18 -22.72 -0.56
C MET A 238 3.42 -22.66 0.34
N LEU A 239 3.62 -21.51 0.99
CA LEU A 239 4.68 -21.33 1.99
C LEU A 239 4.18 -21.59 3.42
N ALA A 240 2.86 -21.50 3.61
CA ALA A 240 2.18 -21.83 4.85
C ALA A 240 0.71 -22.17 4.56
N GLU A 241 0.08 -22.90 5.47
CA GLU A 241 -1.36 -23.12 5.43
C GLU A 241 -2.14 -21.80 5.58
N PRO A 242 -3.31 -21.66 4.94
CA PRO A 242 -4.17 -20.50 5.15
C PRO A 242 -4.55 -20.31 6.63
N GLN A 243 -4.46 -19.07 7.12
CA GLN A 243 -4.80 -18.70 8.49
C GLN A 243 -6.04 -17.82 8.50
N GLU A 244 -6.97 -18.10 9.42
CA GLU A 244 -8.13 -17.23 9.65
C GLU A 244 -7.69 -15.90 10.29
N LYS A 245 -6.77 -15.98 11.26
CA LYS A 245 -6.24 -14.83 11.99
C LYS A 245 -4.94 -14.34 11.34
N PRO A 246 -4.89 -13.10 10.81
CA PRO A 246 -3.69 -12.56 10.18
C PRO A 246 -2.63 -12.13 11.20
N PRO A 247 -1.36 -12.02 10.78
CA PRO A 247 -0.31 -11.39 11.57
C PRO A 247 -0.61 -9.91 11.88
N LYS A 248 0.07 -9.34 12.87
CA LYS A 248 -0.12 -7.93 13.26
C LYS A 248 0.21 -6.96 12.11
N PHE A 249 -0.76 -6.12 11.76
CA PHE A 249 -0.62 -5.11 10.71
C PHE A 249 -1.17 -3.75 11.15
N LEU A 250 -0.76 -2.70 10.42
CA LEU A 250 -1.27 -1.34 10.64
C LEU A 250 -2.50 -1.09 9.77
N LYS A 251 -3.46 -0.33 10.30
CA LYS A 251 -4.66 0.10 9.59
C LYS A 251 -4.77 1.62 9.65
N VAL A 252 -5.13 2.25 8.53
CA VAL A 252 -5.39 3.70 8.50
C VAL A 252 -6.60 4.01 9.37
N HIS A 253 -6.51 5.06 10.18
CA HIS A 253 -7.65 5.58 10.92
C HIS A 253 -8.75 6.06 9.96
N LYS A 254 -10.02 5.78 10.28
CA LYS A 254 -11.15 6.16 9.44
C LYS A 254 -11.19 7.68 9.18
N LYS A 255 -10.88 8.47 10.21
CA LYS A 255 -10.81 9.95 10.16
C LYS A 255 -9.83 10.46 9.10
N ASP A 256 -8.63 9.88 9.01
CA ASP A 256 -7.64 10.28 8.01
C ASP A 256 -8.13 10.06 6.58
N LYS A 257 -8.88 8.96 6.35
CA LYS A 257 -9.48 8.68 5.04
C LYS A 257 -10.57 9.70 4.69
N GLU A 258 -11.43 10.04 5.66
CA GLU A 258 -12.52 11.00 5.49
C GLU A 258 -11.95 12.39 5.13
N VAL A 259 -10.92 12.86 5.86
CA VAL A 259 -10.24 14.14 5.58
C VAL A 259 -9.67 14.18 4.15
N VAL A 260 -8.99 13.12 3.72
CA VAL A 260 -8.42 13.06 2.37
C VAL A 260 -9.49 13.00 1.28
N GLN A 261 -10.63 12.33 1.55
CA GLN A 261 -11.76 12.29 0.61
C GLN A 261 -12.44 13.66 0.47
N GLU A 262 -12.66 14.36 1.59
CA GLU A 262 -13.22 15.72 1.59
C GLU A 262 -12.34 16.68 0.79
N ALA A 263 -11.02 16.64 1.03
CA ALA A 263 -10.05 17.46 0.30
C ALA A 263 -10.04 17.16 -1.21
N LYS A 264 -10.16 15.89 -1.62
CA LYS A 264 -10.29 15.53 -3.04
C LYS A 264 -11.58 16.04 -3.66
N LYS A 265 -12.69 15.95 -2.94
CA LYS A 265 -14.00 16.43 -3.40
C LYS A 265 -13.99 17.96 -3.59
N GLN A 266 -13.40 18.69 -2.65
CA GLN A 266 -13.24 20.14 -2.74
C GLN A 266 -12.36 20.54 -3.93
N LYS A 267 -11.22 19.88 -4.13
CA LYS A 267 -10.37 20.12 -5.31
C LYS A 267 -11.08 19.86 -6.63
N ARG A 268 -11.88 18.79 -6.71
CA ARG A 268 -12.65 18.48 -7.92
C ARG A 268 -13.69 19.55 -8.21
N LYS A 269 -14.42 20.00 -7.19
CA LYS A 269 -15.38 21.10 -7.31
C LYS A 269 -14.74 22.41 -7.74
N ALA A 270 -13.56 22.74 -7.21
CA ALA A 270 -12.82 23.95 -7.61
C ALA A 270 -12.39 23.88 -9.09
N ALA A 271 -11.84 22.75 -9.53
CA ALA A 271 -11.45 22.55 -10.93
C ALA A 271 -12.65 22.55 -11.90
N GLU A 272 -13.79 21.97 -11.49
CA GLU A 272 -15.04 22.01 -12.26
C GLU A 272 -15.59 23.44 -12.36
N ALA A 273 -15.49 24.25 -11.30
CA ALA A 273 -15.91 25.65 -11.30
C ALA A 273 -15.03 26.52 -12.22
N GLU A 274 -13.70 26.37 -12.16
CA GLU A 274 -12.74 27.08 -13.02
C GLU A 274 -12.91 26.73 -14.51
N ALA A 275 -13.19 25.46 -14.82
CA ALA A 275 -13.45 24.99 -16.17
C ALA A 275 -14.82 25.46 -16.72
N SER A 276 -15.79 25.77 -15.85
CA SER A 276 -17.10 26.32 -16.25
C SER A 276 -17.11 27.85 -16.38
N SER A 277 -16.07 28.53 -15.88
CA SER A 277 -15.88 29.97 -15.99
C SER A 277 -14.92 30.39 -17.12
N SER A 278 -14.41 29.43 -17.90
CA SER A 278 -13.55 29.63 -19.08
C SER A 278 -14.30 29.25 -20.35
#